data_AF-A0A853JED9-F1
#
_entry.id   AF-A0A853JED9-F1
#
_cell.length_a   1.000
_cell.length_b   1.000
_cell.length_c   1.000
_cell.angle_alpha   90.00
_cell.angle_beta   90.00
_cell.angle_gamma   90.00
#
_symmetry.space_group_name_H-M   'P 1'
#
loop_
_entity.id
_entity.type
_entity.pdbx_description
1 polymer ?
#
loop_
_entity_poly.entity_id
_entity_poly.type
_entity_poly.pdbx_seq_one_letter_code
_entity_poly.pdbx_strand_id
1 'polypeptide(L)'
;MIRIGFIVLSLPAWLGIKAAMQDDFSAPPSWDFPLIFIGFSTFSVVALSVFRTDKEWVAPSWRANPFDIGRPLEGFHLSGWSFVAGAAALLLASLLQEQGDWAWVFPGCIGVGLLAGVRLVSIPEQRRGA
;
A
#
# COMPACT_ATOMS: atom_id res chain seq x y z
N MET A 1 8.07 3.82 -16.45
CA MET A 1 8.54 2.42 -16.60
C MET A 1 9.11 1.85 -15.29
N ILE A 2 9.92 2.61 -14.54
CA ILE A 2 10.49 2.17 -13.25
C ILE A 2 9.43 1.61 -12.28
N ARG A 3 8.30 2.31 -12.10
CA ARG A 3 7.20 1.88 -11.22
C ARG A 3 6.68 0.47 -11.53
N ILE A 4 6.39 0.19 -12.80
CA ILE A 4 5.88 -1.12 -13.23
C ILE A 4 6.90 -2.20 -12.91
N GLY A 5 8.19 -1.94 -13.16
CA GLY A 5 9.26 -2.87 -12.80
C GLY A 5 9.24 -3.24 -11.32
N PHE A 6 9.17 -2.25 -10.42
CA PHE A 6 9.10 -2.50 -8.98
C PHE A 6 7.81 -3.23 -8.56
N ILE A 7 6.67 -2.88 -9.14
CA ILE A 7 5.38 -3.54 -8.85
C ILE A 7 5.42 -5.01 -9.28
N VAL A 8 5.94 -5.29 -10.48
CA VAL A 8 6.10 -6.67 -10.98
C VAL A 8 7.09 -7.45 -10.11
N LEU A 9 8.20 -6.85 -9.72
CA LEU A 9 9.16 -7.46 -8.79
C LEU A 9 8.55 -7.73 -7.39
N SER A 10 7.50 -7.00 -7.01
CA SER A 10 6.81 -7.21 -5.72
C SER A 10 6.12 -8.58 -5.68
N LEU A 11 5.62 -9.07 -6.81
CA LEU A 11 4.85 -10.32 -6.90
C LEU A 11 5.63 -11.52 -6.31
N PRO A 12 6.83 -11.88 -6.82
CA PRO A 12 7.61 -12.97 -6.24
C PRO A 12 8.25 -12.60 -4.90
N ALA A 13 8.56 -11.32 -4.65
CA ALA A 13 9.17 -10.90 -3.39
C ALA A 13 8.25 -11.21 -2.20
N TRP A 14 6.94 -10.99 -2.34
CA TRP A 14 5.97 -11.29 -1.29
C TRP A 14 5.80 -12.78 -1.01
N LEU A 15 5.95 -13.65 -2.02
CA LEU A 15 6.01 -15.09 -1.80
C LEU A 15 7.24 -15.48 -0.95
N GLY A 16 8.39 -14.86 -1.23
CA GLY A 16 9.61 -15.04 -0.43
C GLY A 16 9.47 -14.52 1.00
N ILE A 17 8.87 -13.34 1.18
CA ILE A 17 8.58 -12.78 2.51
C ILE A 17 7.68 -13.73 3.30
N LYS A 18 6.58 -14.20 2.70
CA LYS A 18 5.65 -15.13 3.34
C LYS A 18 6.34 -16.44 3.73
N ALA A 19 7.22 -16.99 2.89
CA ALA A 19 7.99 -18.18 3.22
C ALA A 19 8.94 -18.01 4.41
N ALA A 20 9.31 -16.77 4.74
CA ALA A 20 10.12 -16.44 5.92
C ALA A 20 9.27 -16.07 7.16
N MET A 21 7.95 -15.88 7.00
CA MET A 21 7.04 -15.63 8.12
C MET A 21 6.76 -16.95 8.85
N GLN A 22 6.82 -16.90 10.18
CA GLN A 22 6.51 -18.06 11.04
C GLN A 22 5.05 -18.09 11.50
N ASP A 23 4.25 -17.12 11.06
CA ASP A 23 2.85 -16.96 11.46
C ASP A 23 1.95 -17.95 10.71
N ASP A 24 0.97 -18.49 11.43
CA ASP A 24 -0.09 -19.31 10.86
C ASP A 24 -1.23 -18.42 10.34
N PHE A 25 -1.44 -18.44 9.02
CA PHE A 25 -2.49 -17.69 8.33
C PHE A 25 -3.67 -18.57 7.89
N SER A 26 -3.79 -19.79 8.43
CA SER A 26 -4.88 -20.71 8.09
C SER A 26 -6.24 -20.23 8.62
N ALA A 27 -6.25 -19.52 9.73
CA ALA A 27 -7.45 -18.96 10.31
C ALA A 27 -7.86 -17.64 9.62
N PRO A 28 -9.14 -17.42 9.33
CA PRO A 28 -9.62 -16.15 8.80
C PRO A 28 -9.42 -15.03 9.83
N PRO A 29 -8.98 -13.83 9.42
CA PRO A 29 -8.86 -12.70 10.33
C PRO A 29 -10.24 -12.22 10.78
N SER A 30 -10.31 -11.59 11.96
CA SER A 30 -11.49 -10.84 12.39
C SER A 30 -11.69 -9.60 11.52
N TRP A 31 -12.91 -9.04 11.49
CA TRP A 31 -13.20 -7.82 10.74
C TRP A 31 -12.50 -6.57 11.28
N ASP A 32 -12.11 -6.57 12.55
CA ASP A 32 -11.35 -5.46 13.15
C ASP A 32 -9.95 -5.35 12.53
N PHE A 33 -9.33 -6.49 12.18
CA PHE A 33 -8.00 -6.54 11.59
C PHE A 33 -7.87 -5.69 10.31
N PRO A 34 -8.66 -5.92 9.23
CA PRO A 34 -8.53 -5.13 8.02
C PRO A 34 -8.87 -3.66 8.25
N LEU A 35 -9.85 -3.36 9.11
CA LEU A 35 -10.23 -1.98 9.43
C LEU A 35 -9.09 -1.23 10.12
N ILE A 36 -8.43 -1.85 11.10
CA ILE A 36 -7.29 -1.27 11.81
C ILE A 36 -6.13 -1.00 10.85
N PHE A 37 -5.75 -1.96 10.01
CA PHE A 37 -4.60 -1.79 9.12
C PHE A 37 -4.85 -0.79 8.00
N ILE A 38 -6.06 -0.78 7.42
CA ILE A 38 -6.45 0.24 6.44
C ILE A 38 -6.43 1.62 7.12
N GLY A 39 -7.13 1.76 8.25
CA GLY A 39 -7.22 3.02 8.99
C GLY A 39 -5.86 3.56 9.41
N PHE A 40 -5.01 2.73 9.99
CA PHE A 40 -3.67 3.11 10.45
C PHE A 40 -2.75 3.51 9.30
N SER A 41 -2.76 2.77 8.19
CA SER A 41 -1.95 3.09 7.01
C SER A 41 -2.40 4.38 6.34
N THR A 42 -3.73 4.58 6.22
CA THR A 42 -4.31 5.85 5.74
C THR A 42 -3.94 7.01 6.65
N PHE A 43 -4.14 6.84 7.96
CA PHE A 43 -3.80 7.84 8.96
C PHE A 43 -2.32 8.22 8.90
N SER A 44 -1.42 7.26 8.73
CA SER A 44 0.03 7.52 8.67
C SER A 44 0.41 8.46 7.53
N VAL A 45 -0.18 8.30 6.34
CA VAL A 45 0.07 9.19 5.19
C VAL A 45 -0.50 10.59 5.46
N VAL A 46 -1.72 10.68 5.99
CA VAL A 46 -2.37 11.95 6.32
C VAL A 46 -1.60 12.68 7.42
N ALA A 47 -1.26 12.01 8.51
CA ALA A 47 -0.48 12.58 9.61
C ALA A 47 0.87 13.10 9.12
N LEU A 48 1.57 12.34 8.27
CA LEU A 48 2.83 12.81 7.71
C LEU A 48 2.66 14.08 6.87
N SER A 49 1.56 14.22 6.13
CA SER A 49 1.28 15.45 5.39
C SER A 49 1.08 16.68 6.26
N VAL A 50 0.54 16.49 7.47
CA VAL A 50 0.38 17.57 8.44
C VAL A 50 1.72 17.95 9.07
N PHE A 51 2.60 16.97 9.34
CA PHE A 51 3.90 17.24 9.96
C PHE A 51 4.97 17.75 9.00
N ARG A 52 4.85 17.46 7.70
CA ARG A 52 5.80 17.83 6.64
C ARG A 52 5.18 18.86 5.71
N THR A 53 4.88 20.03 6.27
CA THR A 53 4.31 21.16 5.54
C THR A 53 5.30 21.79 4.55
N ASP A 54 6.59 21.46 4.66
CA ASP A 54 7.66 21.90 3.76
C ASP A 54 7.67 21.15 2.41
N LYS A 55 6.82 20.14 2.24
CA LYS A 55 6.78 19.28 1.05
C LYS A 55 5.59 19.58 0.17
N GLU A 56 5.76 19.31 -1.12
CA GLU A 56 4.67 19.35 -2.08
C GLU A 56 3.84 18.07 -2.02
N TRP A 57 2.56 18.23 -1.69
CA TRP A 57 1.58 17.14 -1.59
C TRP A 57 0.75 17.02 -2.87
N VAL A 58 1.43 16.98 -4.01
CA VAL A 58 0.80 16.90 -5.34
C VAL A 58 0.43 15.45 -5.66
N ALA A 59 -0.70 15.27 -6.34
CA ALA A 59 -1.14 13.96 -6.82
C ALA A 59 -0.01 13.21 -7.55
N PRO A 60 0.21 11.92 -7.24
CA PRO A 60 1.30 11.16 -7.82
C PRO A 60 1.09 10.94 -9.31
N SER A 61 2.19 10.81 -10.05
CA SER A 61 2.19 10.52 -11.48
C SER A 61 2.91 9.21 -11.78
N TRP A 62 2.31 8.40 -12.65
CA TRP A 62 2.93 7.18 -13.17
C TRP A 62 4.23 7.41 -13.95
N ARG A 63 4.47 8.65 -14.38
CA ARG A 63 5.68 9.05 -15.12
C ARG A 63 6.76 9.66 -14.22
N ALA A 64 6.39 10.16 -13.05
CA ALA A 64 7.33 10.77 -12.12
C ALA A 64 8.22 9.72 -11.44
N ASN A 65 9.40 10.15 -10.99
CA ASN A 65 10.31 9.33 -10.22
C ASN A 65 9.70 9.02 -8.84
N PRO A 66 9.45 7.74 -8.48
CA PRO A 66 8.89 7.38 -7.18
C PRO A 66 9.84 7.60 -6.00
N PHE A 67 11.13 7.85 -6.25
CA PHE A 67 12.16 8.05 -5.22
C PHE A 67 12.52 9.53 -5.02
N ASP A 68 11.73 10.44 -5.58
CA ASP A 68 11.90 11.86 -5.35
C ASP A 68 11.46 12.24 -3.92
N ILE A 69 12.44 12.55 -3.07
CA ILE A 69 12.23 12.93 -1.66
C ILE A 69 11.48 14.27 -1.55
N GLY A 70 11.48 15.09 -2.61
CA GLY A 70 10.67 16.32 -2.70
C GLY A 70 9.17 16.03 -2.86
N ARG A 71 8.81 14.85 -3.35
CA ARG A 71 7.43 14.46 -3.69
C ARG A 71 7.06 13.15 -2.97
N PRO A 72 6.88 13.17 -1.64
CA PRO A 72 6.74 11.96 -0.83
C PRO A 72 5.56 11.06 -1.24
N LEU A 73 4.47 11.64 -1.77
CA LEU A 73 3.32 10.87 -2.27
C LEU A 73 3.69 9.92 -3.41
N GLU A 74 4.73 10.21 -4.18
CA GLU A 74 5.18 9.32 -5.26
C GLU A 74 5.69 7.99 -4.70
N GLY A 75 6.41 8.05 -3.57
CA GLY A 75 6.90 6.88 -2.83
C GLY A 75 5.77 6.09 -2.18
N PHE A 76 4.87 6.74 -1.44
CA PHE A 76 3.70 6.08 -0.85
C PHE A 76 2.81 5.43 -1.88
N HIS A 77 2.61 6.07 -3.04
CA HIS A 77 1.85 5.50 -4.13
C HIS A 77 2.52 4.26 -4.72
N LEU A 78 3.86 4.27 -4.88
CA LEU A 78 4.59 3.07 -5.31
C LEU A 78 4.45 1.95 -4.28
N SER A 79 4.70 2.24 -2.99
CA SER A 79 4.55 1.27 -1.90
C SER A 79 3.15 0.68 -1.87
N GLY A 80 2.11 1.52 -1.94
CA GLY A 80 0.72 1.07 -1.97
C GLY A 80 0.46 0.04 -3.07
N TRP A 81 0.90 0.32 -4.30
CA TRP A 81 0.76 -0.62 -5.42
C TRP A 81 1.62 -1.89 -5.28
N SER A 82 2.83 -1.78 -4.72
CA SER A 82 3.68 -2.95 -4.45
C SER A 82 3.06 -3.89 -3.41
N PHE A 83 2.43 -3.35 -2.37
CA PHE A 83 1.69 -4.12 -1.37
C PHE A 83 0.43 -4.76 -1.96
N VAL A 84 -0.34 -4.04 -2.78
CA VAL A 84 -1.51 -4.58 -3.51
C VAL A 84 -1.09 -5.71 -4.46
N ALA A 85 0.01 -5.53 -5.21
CA ALA A 85 0.52 -6.59 -6.08
C ALA A 85 0.95 -7.82 -5.27
N GLY A 86 1.66 -7.62 -4.16
CA GLY A 86 2.00 -8.69 -3.23
C GLY A 86 0.79 -9.47 -2.72
N ALA A 87 -0.24 -8.75 -2.27
CA ALA A 87 -1.50 -9.34 -1.85
C ALA A 87 -2.15 -10.16 -2.98
N ALA A 88 -2.15 -9.64 -4.21
CA ALA A 88 -2.66 -10.38 -5.36
C ALA A 88 -1.87 -11.67 -5.63
N ALA A 89 -0.54 -11.65 -5.55
CA ALA A 89 0.29 -12.84 -5.70
C ALA A 89 0.00 -13.88 -4.60
N LEU A 90 -0.12 -13.45 -3.35
CA LEU A 90 -0.44 -14.31 -2.22
C LEU A 90 -1.86 -14.88 -2.31
N LEU A 91 -2.84 -14.08 -2.75
CA LEU A 91 -4.20 -14.53 -2.99
C LEU A 91 -4.23 -15.59 -4.09
N LEU A 92 -3.56 -15.35 -5.22
CA LEU A 92 -3.45 -16.34 -6.29
C LEU A 92 -2.77 -17.63 -5.80
N ALA A 93 -1.71 -17.53 -5.01
CA ALA A 93 -1.06 -18.70 -4.41
C ALA A 93 -2.00 -19.45 -3.45
N SER A 94 -2.79 -18.73 -2.64
CA SER A 94 -3.78 -19.34 -1.73
C SER A 94 -4.89 -20.06 -2.50
N LEU A 95 -5.39 -19.48 -3.60
CA LEU A 95 -6.42 -20.11 -4.44
C LEU A 95 -5.96 -21.41 -5.11
N LEU A 96 -4.65 -21.63 -5.20
CA LEU A 96 -4.05 -22.86 -5.74
C LEU A 96 -3.76 -23.91 -4.66
N GLN A 97 -3.99 -23.61 -3.38
CA GLN A 97 -3.80 -24.53 -2.27
C GLN A 97 -5.15 -25.03 -1.75
N GLU A 98 -5.19 -26.26 -1.23
CA GLU A 98 -6.41 -26.84 -0.63
C GLU A 98 -6.73 -26.21 0.74
N GLN A 99 -5.73 -25.63 1.38
CA GLN A 99 -5.84 -25.00 2.69
C GLN A 99 -6.05 -23.49 2.49
N GLY A 100 -7.05 -22.93 3.16
CA GLY A 100 -7.28 -21.48 3.14
C GLY A 100 -6.08 -20.76 3.76
N ASP A 101 -5.61 -19.70 3.11
CA ASP A 101 -4.48 -18.90 3.57
C ASP A 101 -4.79 -17.41 3.42
N TRP A 102 -4.86 -16.72 4.55
CA TRP A 102 -5.26 -15.32 4.63
C TRP A 102 -4.08 -14.35 4.70
N ALA A 103 -2.85 -14.81 4.45
CA ALA A 103 -1.64 -13.98 4.48
C ALA A 103 -1.71 -12.79 3.52
N TRP A 104 -2.51 -12.88 2.45
CA TRP A 104 -2.73 -11.80 1.48
C TRP A 104 -3.50 -10.61 2.06
N VAL A 105 -4.31 -10.81 3.11
CA VAL A 105 -5.13 -9.74 3.70
C VAL A 105 -4.24 -8.65 4.29
N PHE A 106 -3.19 -9.06 5.01
CA PHE A 106 -2.28 -8.13 5.69
C PHE A 106 -1.64 -7.10 4.73
N PRO A 107 -0.86 -7.51 3.69
CA PRO A 107 -0.31 -6.56 2.75
C PRO A 107 -1.39 -5.86 1.93
N GLY A 108 -2.53 -6.52 1.67
CA GLY A 108 -3.66 -5.92 0.97
C GLY A 108 -4.22 -4.70 1.71
N CYS A 109 -4.45 -4.83 3.01
CA CYS A 109 -4.94 -3.75 3.87
C CYS A 109 -3.96 -2.59 3.96
N ILE A 110 -2.66 -2.87 4.10
CA ILE A 110 -1.62 -1.84 4.08
C ILE A 110 -1.63 -1.11 2.74
N GLY A 111 -1.62 -1.85 1.63
CA GLY A 111 -1.60 -1.28 0.29
C GLY A 111 -2.80 -0.38 0.01
N VAL A 112 -4.01 -0.86 0.31
CA VAL A 112 -5.25 -0.08 0.20
C VAL A 112 -5.22 1.15 1.09
N GLY A 113 -4.81 1.01 2.34
CA GLY A 113 -4.76 2.14 3.28
C GLY A 113 -3.77 3.22 2.85
N LEU A 114 -2.59 2.84 2.34
CA LEU A 114 -1.63 3.79 1.77
C LEU A 114 -2.21 4.53 0.55
N LEU A 115 -2.84 3.82 -0.38
CA LEU A 115 -3.46 4.43 -1.57
C LEU A 115 -4.61 5.37 -1.21
N ALA A 116 -5.43 5.00 -0.22
CA ALA A 116 -6.48 5.85 0.31
C ALA A 116 -5.89 7.13 0.94
N GLY A 117 -4.84 7.01 1.75
CA GLY A 117 -4.14 8.16 2.33
C GLY A 117 -3.57 9.10 1.27
N VAL A 118 -2.89 8.55 0.25
CA VAL A 118 -2.41 9.31 -0.91
C VAL A 118 -3.55 10.05 -1.61
N ARG A 119 -4.71 9.40 -1.77
CA ARG A 119 -5.86 10.00 -2.42
C ARG A 119 -6.45 11.16 -1.62
N LEU A 120 -6.54 11.01 -0.29
CA LEU A 120 -7.07 12.04 0.61
C LEU A 120 -6.18 13.29 0.63
N VAL A 121 -4.87 13.09 0.70
CA VAL A 121 -3.89 14.19 0.76
C VAL A 121 -3.77 14.92 -0.59
N SER A 122 -4.01 14.22 -1.70
CA SER A 122 -3.94 14.82 -3.05
C SER A 122 -5.22 15.53 -3.51
N ILE A 123 -6.25 15.66 -2.66
CA ILE A 123 -7.44 16.45 -2.99
C ILE A 123 -7.02 17.93 -3.05
N PRO A 124 -7.20 18.64 -4.18
CA PRO A 124 -6.71 20.00 -4.34
C PRO A 124 -7.26 20.94 -3.27
N GLU A 125 -6.40 21.81 -2.71
CA GLU A 125 -6.78 22.97 -1.89
C GLU A 125 -7.69 23.99 -2.61
N GLN A 126 -8.00 23.76 -3.89
CA GLN A 126 -8.75 24.65 -4.78
C GLN A 126 -10.21 24.92 -4.37
N ARG A 127 -10.68 24.40 -3.23
CA ARG A 127 -11.98 24.74 -2.61
C ARG A 127 -11.89 25.64 -1.38
N ARG A 128 -10.70 26.06 -0.94
CA ARG A 128 -10.53 26.91 0.26
C ARG A 128 -10.22 28.39 -0.03
N GLY A 129 -10.25 28.80 -1.29
CA GLY A 129 -9.95 30.18 -1.70
C GLY A 129 -10.75 30.69 -2.89
N ALA A 130 -12.00 30.23 -3.07
CA ALA A 130 -12.95 30.81 -4.02
C ALA A 130 -14.10 31.48 -3.27
#